data_AF-A0A7W1TGC8-F1
#
_entry.id   AF-A0A7W1TGC8-F1
#
_cell.length_a   1.000
_cell.length_b   1.000
_cell.length_c   1.000
_cell.angle_alpha   90.00
_cell.angle_beta   90.00
_cell.angle_gamma   90.00
#
_symmetry.space_group_name_H-M   'P 1'
#
loop_
_entity.id
_entity.type
_entity.pdbx_description
1 polymer ?
#
loop_
_entity_poly.entity_id
_entity_poly.type
_entity_poly.pdbx_seq_one_letter_code
_entity_poly.pdbx_strand_id
1 'polypeptide(L)'
;MDPLFVHRRLPNEQASKEYLISSYGPAAQKTFTGALEAFFASEFPQLAGERARRSVVQGIVEMVHRFFPATSHLRQGQTTWISVAKNEVSSYGKTITETRMVPVIVSLLAADEAQQRRDGKRLRDIKREAVARACLEIDAQGGCVTGSELAIMFKTTPPTVGKYIAEWEAEHKQLLPRRGTIHDMGPTLTHKKEICRLLFIEGKTVSQVVNLTKHSTSV
;
A
#
# COMPACT_ATOMS: atom_id res chain seq x y z
N MET A 1 16.30 50.25 25.20
CA MET A 1 17.49 49.47 24.83
C MET A 1 17.69 48.46 25.95
N ASP A 2 17.33 47.20 25.72
CA ASP A 2 17.32 46.13 26.73
C ASP A 2 18.76 45.63 26.98
N PRO A 3 19.28 45.65 28.24
CA PRO A 3 20.66 45.24 28.52
C PRO A 3 20.91 43.73 28.41
N LEU A 4 19.90 42.92 28.08
CA LEU A 4 19.95 41.46 28.15
C LEU A 4 20.38 40.75 26.85
N PHE A 5 20.60 41.46 25.75
CA PHE A 5 21.12 40.87 24.51
C PHE A 5 22.53 41.35 24.20
N VAL A 6 23.51 40.81 24.93
CA VAL A 6 24.88 40.76 24.43
C VAL A 6 24.89 39.75 23.29
N HIS A 7 25.22 40.16 22.07
CA HIS A 7 25.57 39.23 21.00
C HIS A 7 26.83 38.48 21.42
N ARG A 8 26.66 37.40 22.19
CA ARG A 8 27.73 36.46 22.48
C ARG A 8 28.00 35.72 21.18
N ARG A 9 29.04 36.14 20.45
CA ARG A 9 29.62 35.25 19.42
C ARG A 9 30.03 33.98 20.13
N LEU A 10 29.34 32.88 19.82
CA LEU A 10 29.72 31.57 20.35
C LEU A 10 31.14 31.26 19.84
N PRO A 11 32.03 30.65 20.66
CA PRO A 11 33.42 30.35 20.29
C PRO A 11 33.60 29.45 19.05
N ASN A 12 32.50 28.99 18.44
CA ASN A 12 32.46 27.88 17.51
C ASN A 12 32.43 28.29 16.03
N GLU A 13 32.63 29.57 15.70
CA GLU A 13 32.65 30.02 14.29
C GLU A 13 33.93 29.61 13.54
N GLN A 14 34.97 29.09 14.23
CA GLN A 14 36.28 28.76 13.63
C GLN A 14 36.77 27.34 13.93
N ALA A 15 35.89 26.40 14.29
CA ALA A 15 36.31 25.01 14.41
C ALA A 15 36.73 24.48 13.02
N SER A 16 37.95 23.94 12.90
CA SER A 16 38.42 23.38 11.64
C SER A 16 37.57 22.17 11.24
N LYS A 17 37.39 21.98 9.94
CA LYS A 17 36.58 20.89 9.39
C LYS A 17 37.10 19.53 9.88
N GLU A 18 38.42 19.36 9.94
CA GLU A 18 39.08 18.14 10.43
C GLU A 18 38.75 17.87 11.90
N TYR A 19 38.81 18.89 12.76
CA TYR A 19 38.45 18.75 14.18
C TYR A 19 36.98 18.36 14.35
N LEU A 20 36.09 18.99 13.59
CA LEU A 20 34.66 18.68 13.62
C LEU A 20 34.37 17.26 13.13
N ILE A 21 35.00 16.81 12.05
CA ILE A 21 34.84 15.45 11.51
C ILE A 21 35.36 14.42 12.52
N SER A 22 36.54 14.62 13.10
CA SER A 22 37.11 13.68 14.06
C SER A 22 36.28 13.59 15.34
N SER A 23 35.88 14.73 15.89
CA SER A 23 35.19 14.79 17.18
C SER A 23 33.72 14.36 17.09
N TYR A 24 33.02 14.72 16.01
CA TYR A 24 31.58 14.49 15.87
C TYR A 24 31.21 13.46 14.81
N GLY A 25 32.15 13.03 13.97
CA GLY A 25 31.92 11.99 12.96
C GLY A 25 31.34 10.70 13.54
N PRO A 26 31.93 10.10 14.60
CA PRO A 26 31.36 8.92 15.24
C PRO A 26 29.96 9.15 15.81
N ALA A 27 29.70 10.34 16.36
CA ALA A 27 28.38 10.70 16.88
C ALA A 27 27.35 10.83 15.74
N ALA A 28 27.73 11.39 14.60
CA ALA A 28 26.88 11.51 13.42
C ALA A 28 26.50 10.14 12.81
N GLN A 29 27.30 9.10 13.04
CA GLN A 29 27.01 7.74 12.60
C GLN A 29 26.08 6.97 13.55
N LYS A 30 25.71 7.51 14.71
CA LYS A 30 24.78 6.88 15.66
C LYS A 30 23.33 7.03 15.21
N THR A 31 23.02 6.46 14.06
CA THR A 31 21.70 6.45 13.44
C THR A 31 21.33 5.01 13.04
N PHE A 32 20.07 4.75 12.72
CA PHE A 32 19.67 3.46 12.15
C PHE A 32 20.44 3.15 10.86
N THR A 33 20.62 4.15 10.00
CA THR A 33 21.42 4.04 8.77
C THR A 33 22.87 3.65 9.07
N GLY A 34 23.54 4.32 10.00
CA GLY A 34 24.92 3.99 10.38
C GLY A 34 25.06 2.62 11.04
N ALA A 35 24.08 2.21 11.85
CA ALA A 35 24.02 0.86 12.42
C ALA A 35 23.86 -0.21 11.32
N LEU A 36 23.05 0.06 10.30
CA LEU A 36 22.86 -0.86 9.17
C LEU A 36 24.13 -0.93 8.29
N GLU A 37 24.83 0.19 8.06
CA GLU A 37 26.13 0.18 7.38
C GLU A 37 27.17 -0.67 8.14
N ALA A 38 27.21 -0.55 9.48
CA ALA A 38 28.10 -1.34 10.31
C ALA A 38 27.77 -2.85 10.27
N PHE A 39 26.48 -3.21 10.35
CA PHE A 39 26.02 -4.59 10.22
C PHE A 39 26.44 -5.24 8.90
N PHE A 40 26.23 -4.56 7.76
CA PHE A 40 26.68 -5.11 6.48
C PHE A 40 28.20 -5.19 6.37
N ALA A 41 28.93 -4.28 7.02
CA ALA A 41 30.39 -4.35 7.05
C ALA A 41 30.90 -5.52 7.90
N SER A 42 30.23 -5.88 8.99
CA SER A 42 30.64 -6.98 9.88
C SER A 42 30.20 -8.35 9.37
N GLU A 43 28.93 -8.50 9.00
CA GLU A 43 28.34 -9.80 8.65
C GLU A 43 28.55 -10.17 7.18
N PHE A 44 28.68 -9.16 6.31
CA PHE A 44 28.75 -9.34 4.86
C PHE A 44 29.93 -8.59 4.22
N PRO A 45 31.17 -8.71 4.73
CA PRO A 45 32.31 -7.91 4.26
C PRO A 45 32.66 -8.17 2.79
N GLN A 46 32.33 -9.34 2.25
CA GLN A 46 32.61 -9.73 0.86
C GLN A 46 31.48 -9.37 -0.12
N LEU A 47 30.30 -8.99 0.37
CA LEU A 47 29.10 -8.80 -0.46
C LEU A 47 29.21 -7.55 -1.35
N ALA A 48 29.92 -6.51 -0.89
CA ALA A 48 30.07 -5.26 -1.61
C ALA A 48 31.16 -4.37 -1.01
N GLY A 49 31.85 -3.61 -1.87
CA GLY A 49 32.69 -2.50 -1.45
C GLY A 49 31.88 -1.38 -0.78
N GLU A 50 32.56 -0.47 -0.07
CA GLU A 50 31.92 0.57 0.76
C GLU A 50 30.80 1.34 0.05
N ARG A 51 31.04 1.76 -1.20
CA ARG A 51 30.05 2.51 -2.00
C ARG A 51 28.79 1.71 -2.28
N ALA A 52 28.93 0.44 -2.66
CA ALA A 52 27.80 -0.42 -2.96
C ALA A 52 27.00 -0.74 -1.69
N ARG A 53 27.69 -0.97 -0.55
CA ARG A 53 27.05 -1.16 0.76
C ARG A 53 26.20 0.04 1.17
N ARG A 54 26.73 1.26 1.03
CA ARG A 54 25.99 2.51 1.32
C ARG A 54 24.73 2.64 0.47
N SER A 55 24.82 2.33 -0.83
CA SER A 55 23.65 2.34 -1.72
C SER A 55 22.58 1.31 -1.30
N VAL A 56 22.98 0.11 -0.89
CA VAL A 56 22.04 -0.92 -0.40
C VAL A 56 21.36 -0.46 0.89
N VAL A 57 22.13 0.04 1.85
CA VAL A 57 21.61 0.57 3.11
C VAL A 57 20.59 1.69 2.87
N GLN A 58 20.93 2.63 1.99
CA GLN A 58 20.04 3.71 1.62
C GLN A 58 18.73 3.18 1.01
N GLY A 59 18.82 2.20 0.10
CA GLY A 59 17.65 1.54 -0.47
C GLY A 59 16.77 0.83 0.58
N ILE A 60 17.37 0.22 1.61
CA ILE A 60 16.62 -0.39 2.72
C ILE A 60 15.91 0.69 3.55
N VAL A 61 16.60 1.78 3.89
CA VAL A 61 16.00 2.90 4.64
C VAL A 61 14.81 3.49 3.87
N GLU A 62 14.96 3.68 2.56
CA GLU A 62 13.86 4.12 1.68
C GLU A 62 12.69 3.12 1.66
N MET A 63 12.98 1.81 1.65
CA MET A 63 11.95 0.77 1.75
C MET A 63 11.21 0.83 3.08
N VAL A 64 11.93 1.04 4.19
CA VAL A 64 11.34 1.18 5.53
C VAL A 64 10.41 2.39 5.56
N HIS A 65 10.85 3.55 5.08
CA HIS A 65 10.01 4.75 5.05
C HIS A 65 8.77 4.58 4.17
N ARG A 66 8.91 3.85 3.05
CA ARG A 66 7.79 3.59 2.16
C ARG A 66 6.77 2.65 2.80
N PHE A 67 7.20 1.51 3.32
CA PHE A 67 6.30 0.44 3.79
C PHE A 67 5.85 0.59 5.25
N PHE A 68 6.55 1.42 6.03
CA PHE A 68 6.23 1.75 7.42
C PHE A 68 6.17 3.28 7.61
N PRO A 69 5.22 3.97 6.95
CA PRO A 69 5.09 5.41 7.07
C PRO A 69 4.68 5.81 8.50
N ALA A 70 4.97 7.06 8.89
CA ALA A 70 4.53 7.59 10.16
C ALA A 70 3.01 7.44 10.33
N THR A 71 2.58 6.71 11.35
CA THR A 71 1.17 6.35 11.58
C THR A 71 0.38 7.41 12.33
N SER A 72 0.93 8.63 12.50
CA SER A 72 0.33 9.74 13.25
C SER A 72 -1.05 10.18 12.75
N HIS A 73 -1.47 9.73 11.56
CA HIS A 73 -2.74 10.06 10.93
C HIS A 73 -3.69 8.87 10.74
N LEU A 74 -3.35 7.66 11.22
CA LEU A 74 -4.27 6.53 11.18
C LEU A 74 -5.42 6.74 12.16
N ARG A 75 -6.66 6.66 11.64
CA ARG A 75 -7.87 6.75 12.47
C ARG A 75 -8.22 5.40 13.08
N GLN A 76 -9.04 5.41 14.13
CA GLN A 76 -9.59 4.18 14.71
C GLN A 76 -10.25 3.32 13.62
N GLY A 77 -9.96 2.02 13.64
CA GLY A 77 -10.50 1.09 12.66
C GLY A 77 -9.74 1.03 11.33
N GLN A 78 -8.69 1.85 11.13
CA GLN A 78 -7.82 1.78 9.96
C GLN A 78 -6.54 0.98 10.22
N THR A 79 -6.01 0.34 9.17
CA THR A 79 -4.71 -0.34 9.19
C THR A 79 -3.95 -0.12 7.90
N THR A 80 -2.62 -0.18 7.96
CA THR A 80 -1.80 -0.35 6.76
C THR A 80 -1.93 -1.77 6.23
N TRP A 81 -1.98 -1.92 4.90
CA TRP A 81 -1.95 -3.20 4.20
C TRP A 81 -0.96 -3.12 3.05
N ILE A 82 -0.26 -4.21 2.76
CA ILE A 82 0.62 -4.31 1.60
C ILE A 82 -0.14 -5.00 0.48
N SER A 83 -0.35 -4.27 -0.60
CA SER A 83 -1.17 -4.69 -1.74
C SER A 83 -0.30 -4.81 -2.99
N VAL A 84 -0.70 -5.67 -3.93
CA VAL A 84 -0.09 -5.72 -5.26
C VAL A 84 -0.40 -4.42 -5.99
N ALA A 85 0.59 -3.83 -6.68
CA ALA A 85 0.36 -2.62 -7.45
C ALA A 85 -0.64 -2.87 -8.59
N LYS A 86 -1.62 -1.99 -8.75
CA LYS A 86 -2.66 -2.06 -9.78
C LYS A 86 -2.11 -2.11 -11.20
N ASN A 87 -1.05 -1.34 -11.46
CA ASN A 87 -0.43 -1.25 -12.78
C ASN A 87 0.63 -2.34 -13.00
N GLU A 88 0.67 -3.35 -12.13
CA GLU A 88 1.65 -4.42 -12.27
C GLU A 88 1.30 -5.34 -13.44
N VAL A 89 2.24 -5.50 -14.36
CA VAL A 89 2.06 -6.36 -15.53
C VAL A 89 2.19 -7.82 -15.10
N SER A 90 1.17 -8.63 -15.38
CA SER A 90 1.25 -10.08 -15.24
C SER A 90 2.12 -10.65 -16.36
N SER A 91 3.20 -11.34 -16.00
CA SER A 91 3.94 -12.23 -16.92
C SER A 91 3.73 -13.67 -16.48
N TYR A 92 3.68 -14.59 -17.45
CA TYR A 92 3.60 -16.02 -17.17
C TYR A 92 4.77 -16.44 -16.27
N GLY A 93 4.50 -17.19 -15.20
CA GLY A 93 5.51 -17.67 -14.24
C GLY A 93 6.00 -16.66 -13.21
N LYS A 94 5.55 -15.40 -13.25
CA LYS A 94 6.00 -14.36 -12.32
C LYS A 94 5.52 -14.62 -10.90
N THR A 95 6.47 -14.68 -9.98
CA THR A 95 6.25 -14.96 -8.56
C THR A 95 5.85 -13.70 -7.78
N ILE A 96 5.29 -13.87 -6.57
CA ILE A 96 4.97 -12.73 -5.69
C ILE A 96 6.22 -11.91 -5.33
N THR A 97 7.39 -12.56 -5.26
CA THR A 97 8.69 -11.93 -5.00
C THR A 97 9.13 -10.97 -6.10
N GLU A 98 8.62 -11.15 -7.32
CA GLU A 98 8.91 -10.29 -8.47
C GLU A 98 7.80 -9.27 -8.72
N THR A 99 6.74 -9.30 -7.91
CA THR A 99 5.54 -8.47 -8.07
C THR A 99 5.71 -7.16 -7.29
N ARG A 100 5.58 -6.01 -7.97
CA ARG A 100 5.60 -4.71 -7.30
C ARG A 100 4.46 -4.61 -6.29
N MET A 101 4.79 -4.20 -5.08
CA MET A 101 3.84 -3.97 -3.99
C MET A 101 3.76 -2.48 -3.63
N VAL A 102 2.61 -2.08 -3.12
CA VAL A 102 2.33 -0.73 -2.62
C VAL A 102 1.68 -0.80 -1.23
N PRO A 103 2.13 0.03 -0.28
CA PRO A 103 1.46 0.19 0.99
C PRO A 103 0.20 1.03 0.80
N VAL A 104 -0.91 0.59 1.40
CA VAL A 104 -2.21 1.27 1.34
C VAL A 104 -2.82 1.31 2.74
N ILE A 105 -3.70 2.27 2.99
CA ILE A 105 -4.50 2.37 4.22
C ILE A 105 -5.90 1.83 3.94
N VAL A 106 -6.37 0.90 4.76
CA VAL A 106 -7.70 0.29 4.63
C VAL A 106 -8.46 0.49 5.92
N SER A 107 -9.70 0.96 5.84
CA SER A 107 -10.59 1.02 7.00
C SER A 107 -11.25 -0.36 7.19
N LEU A 108 -10.93 -1.07 8.25
CA LEU A 108 -11.61 -2.34 8.58
C LEU A 108 -12.91 -2.11 9.35
N LEU A 109 -12.99 -0.98 10.07
CA LEU A 109 -14.16 -0.51 10.77
C LEU A 109 -14.38 0.97 10.44
N ALA A 110 -15.47 1.31 9.78
CA ALA A 110 -15.83 2.70 9.54
C ALA A 110 -16.44 3.34 10.81
N ALA A 111 -16.32 4.67 10.93
CA ALA A 111 -16.65 5.39 12.16
C ALA A 111 -18.11 5.24 12.60
N ASP A 112 -19.02 5.01 11.67
CA ASP A 112 -20.46 4.90 11.88
C ASP A 112 -20.95 3.44 11.99
N GLU A 113 -20.13 2.43 11.70
CA GLU A 113 -20.57 1.01 11.68
C GLU A 113 -21.02 0.51 13.05
N ALA A 114 -20.43 1.02 14.14
CA ALA A 114 -20.90 0.72 15.50
C ALA A 114 -22.31 1.28 15.76
N GLN A 115 -22.60 2.47 15.23
CA GLN A 115 -23.92 3.10 15.32
C GLN A 115 -24.92 2.35 14.43
N GLN A 116 -24.57 2.05 13.18
CA GLN A 116 -25.40 1.23 12.30
C GLN A 116 -25.76 -0.12 12.93
N ARG A 117 -24.79 -0.76 13.62
CA ARG A 117 -25.04 -2.02 14.30
C ARG A 117 -25.98 -1.85 15.50
N ARG A 118 -25.82 -0.77 16.28
CA ARG A 118 -26.76 -0.39 17.36
C ARG A 118 -28.17 -0.19 16.83
N ASP A 119 -28.30 0.44 15.67
CA ASP A 119 -29.59 0.75 15.01
C ASP A 119 -30.22 -0.45 14.30
N GLY A 120 -29.65 -1.66 14.48
CA GLY A 120 -30.24 -2.91 14.02
C GLY A 120 -29.79 -3.37 12.64
N LYS A 121 -28.90 -2.64 11.95
CA LYS A 121 -28.36 -3.10 10.66
C LYS A 121 -27.68 -4.45 10.82
N ARG A 122 -28.00 -5.38 9.92
CA ARG A 122 -27.48 -6.75 10.02
C ARG A 122 -25.98 -6.74 9.78
N LEU A 123 -25.25 -7.54 10.55
CA LEU A 123 -23.79 -7.65 10.44
C LEU A 123 -23.34 -8.07 9.03
N ARG A 124 -24.15 -8.87 8.34
CA ARG A 124 -23.92 -9.25 6.94
C ARG A 124 -23.82 -8.02 6.03
N ASP A 125 -24.74 -7.07 6.17
CA ASP A 125 -24.85 -5.91 5.30
C ASP A 125 -23.69 -4.94 5.57
N ILE A 126 -23.34 -4.75 6.85
CA ILE A 126 -22.13 -4.02 7.27
C ILE A 126 -20.87 -4.65 6.65
N LYS A 127 -20.69 -5.97 6.77
CA LYS A 127 -19.52 -6.66 6.18
C LYS A 127 -19.46 -6.54 4.67
N ARG A 128 -20.62 -6.60 4.00
CA ARG A 128 -20.73 -6.46 2.55
C ARG A 128 -20.25 -5.07 2.10
N GLU A 129 -20.72 -4.02 2.76
CA GLU A 129 -20.29 -2.65 2.51
C GLU A 129 -18.82 -2.43 2.86
N ALA A 130 -18.34 -2.99 3.97
CA ALA A 130 -16.94 -2.91 4.36
C ALA A 130 -16.01 -3.60 3.34
N VAL A 131 -16.41 -4.74 2.78
CA VAL A 131 -15.68 -5.42 1.69
C VAL A 131 -15.60 -4.52 0.45
N ALA A 132 -16.72 -3.94 0.02
CA ALA A 132 -16.77 -3.04 -1.12
C ALA A 132 -15.88 -1.80 -0.90
N ARG A 133 -15.99 -1.19 0.28
CA ARG A 133 -15.19 -0.04 0.69
C ARG A 133 -13.70 -0.35 0.68
N ALA A 134 -13.28 -1.51 1.19
CA ALA A 134 -11.88 -1.94 1.15
C ALA A 134 -11.36 -2.07 -0.29
N CYS A 135 -12.12 -2.68 -1.20
CA CYS A 135 -11.76 -2.74 -2.62
C CYS A 135 -11.51 -1.34 -3.22
N LEU A 136 -12.43 -0.40 -2.94
CA LEU A 136 -12.37 0.96 -3.48
C LEU A 136 -11.21 1.78 -2.87
N GLU A 137 -11.00 1.71 -1.56
CA GLU A 137 -9.88 2.38 -0.86
C GLU A 137 -8.52 1.87 -1.35
N ILE A 138 -8.39 0.56 -1.57
CA ILE A 138 -7.16 -0.05 -2.07
C ILE A 138 -6.90 0.39 -3.54
N ASP A 139 -7.92 0.34 -4.40
CA ASP A 139 -7.81 0.80 -5.80
C ASP A 139 -7.43 2.28 -5.90
N ALA A 140 -8.03 3.13 -5.06
CA ALA A 140 -7.75 4.56 -5.03
C ALA A 140 -6.29 4.88 -4.67
N GLN A 141 -5.61 3.99 -3.94
CA GLN A 141 -4.20 4.12 -3.56
C GLN A 141 -3.26 3.34 -4.49
N GLY A 142 -3.77 2.87 -5.64
CA GLY A 142 -2.98 2.17 -6.65
C GLY A 142 -2.65 0.72 -6.31
N GLY A 143 -3.34 0.14 -5.32
CA GLY A 143 -3.27 -1.29 -5.01
C GLY A 143 -4.38 -2.10 -5.68
N CYS A 144 -4.30 -3.42 -5.60
CA CYS A 144 -5.37 -4.34 -5.92
C CYS A 144 -5.45 -5.48 -4.89
N VAL A 145 -6.66 -5.96 -4.63
CA VAL A 145 -6.92 -6.96 -3.59
C VAL A 145 -7.53 -8.24 -4.15
N THR A 146 -7.21 -9.37 -3.56
CA THR A 146 -7.83 -10.68 -3.84
C THR A 146 -8.95 -11.00 -2.87
N GLY A 147 -9.87 -11.89 -3.27
CA GLY A 147 -10.93 -12.36 -2.37
C GLY A 147 -10.38 -13.08 -1.12
N SER A 148 -9.23 -13.73 -1.22
CA SER A 148 -8.52 -14.36 -0.10
C SER A 148 -7.97 -13.35 0.90
N GLU A 149 -7.39 -12.24 0.45
CA GLU A 149 -6.92 -11.17 1.34
C GLU A 149 -8.09 -10.53 2.09
N LEU A 150 -9.18 -10.22 1.39
CA LEU A 150 -10.41 -9.71 2.00
C LEU A 150 -10.97 -10.71 3.03
N ALA A 151 -10.90 -12.01 2.76
CA ALA A 151 -11.34 -13.03 3.71
C ALA A 151 -10.51 -13.01 5.01
N ILE A 152 -9.20 -12.81 4.90
CA ILE A 152 -8.28 -12.67 6.05
C ILE A 152 -8.54 -11.37 6.82
N MET A 153 -8.73 -10.25 6.11
CA MET A 153 -9.02 -8.94 6.69
C MET A 153 -10.31 -8.98 7.54
N PHE A 154 -11.38 -9.53 6.96
CA PHE A 154 -12.73 -9.51 7.56
C PHE A 154 -13.08 -10.77 8.36
N LYS A 155 -12.10 -11.65 8.60
CA LYS A 155 -12.23 -12.92 9.35
C LYS A 155 -13.44 -13.73 8.87
N THR A 156 -13.44 -14.01 7.58
CA THR A 156 -14.50 -14.75 6.88
C THR A 156 -13.87 -15.71 5.85
N THR A 157 -14.69 -16.27 4.96
CA THR A 157 -14.25 -17.21 3.93
C THR A 157 -14.28 -16.57 2.54
N PRO A 158 -13.38 -16.95 1.60
CA PRO A 158 -13.41 -16.44 0.24
C PRO A 158 -14.76 -16.61 -0.49
N PRO A 159 -15.50 -17.72 -0.34
CA PRO A 159 -16.85 -17.84 -0.90
C PRO A 159 -17.83 -16.80 -0.34
N THR A 160 -17.73 -16.45 0.94
CA THR A 160 -18.58 -15.43 1.56
C THR A 160 -18.25 -14.04 1.03
N VAL A 161 -16.95 -13.72 0.88
CA VAL A 161 -16.51 -12.49 0.21
C VAL A 161 -17.05 -12.42 -1.21
N GLY A 162 -16.98 -13.52 -1.97
CA GLY A 162 -17.52 -13.59 -3.32
C GLY A 162 -19.03 -13.28 -3.38
N LYS A 163 -19.82 -13.78 -2.42
CA LYS A 163 -21.24 -13.44 -2.30
C LYS A 163 -21.46 -11.96 -1.99
N TYR A 164 -20.70 -11.40 -1.05
CA TYR A 164 -20.79 -9.97 -0.72
C TYR A 164 -20.49 -9.08 -1.90
N ILE A 165 -19.42 -9.39 -2.64
CA ILE A 165 -19.05 -8.66 -3.86
C ILE A 165 -20.20 -8.75 -4.88
N ALA A 166 -20.67 -9.95 -5.20
CA ALA A 166 -21.73 -10.12 -6.21
C ALA A 166 -23.03 -9.39 -5.83
N GLU A 167 -23.43 -9.45 -4.56
CA GLU A 167 -24.62 -8.74 -4.06
C GLU A 167 -24.45 -7.21 -4.14
N TRP A 168 -23.28 -6.70 -3.75
CA TRP A 168 -22.99 -5.27 -3.81
C TRP A 168 -22.95 -4.77 -5.25
N GLU A 169 -22.25 -5.49 -6.15
CA GLU A 169 -22.13 -5.16 -7.57
C GLU A 169 -23.50 -5.16 -8.26
N ALA A 170 -24.38 -6.12 -7.94
CA ALA A 170 -25.73 -6.18 -8.47
C ALA A 170 -26.61 -5.01 -7.99
N GLU A 171 -26.49 -4.62 -6.72
CA GLU A 171 -27.22 -3.50 -6.12
C GLU A 171 -26.77 -2.15 -6.71
N HIS A 172 -25.46 -1.96 -6.89
CA HIS A 172 -24.88 -0.68 -7.32
C HIS A 172 -24.67 -0.59 -8.85
N LYS A 173 -24.87 -1.69 -9.58
CA LYS A 173 -24.58 -1.81 -11.02
C LYS A 173 -23.16 -1.36 -11.38
N GLN A 174 -22.22 -1.65 -10.49
CA GLN A 174 -20.83 -1.25 -10.60
C GLN A 174 -19.93 -2.40 -10.19
N LEU A 175 -18.90 -2.68 -10.98
CA LEU A 175 -17.89 -3.68 -10.64
C LEU A 175 -16.89 -3.16 -9.61
N LEU A 176 -16.54 -4.00 -8.65
CA LEU A 176 -15.53 -3.67 -7.66
C LEU A 176 -14.12 -3.91 -8.23
N PRO A 177 -13.21 -2.94 -8.04
CA PRO A 177 -11.82 -3.11 -8.45
C PRO A 177 -11.15 -4.14 -7.56
N ARG A 178 -10.77 -5.27 -8.14
CA ARG A 178 -10.08 -6.38 -7.48
C ARG A 178 -9.07 -6.99 -8.44
N ARG A 179 -8.08 -7.72 -7.92
CA ARG A 179 -7.00 -8.28 -8.74
C ARG A 179 -7.49 -9.10 -9.93
N GLY A 180 -8.54 -9.90 -9.74
CA GLY A 180 -9.16 -10.67 -10.84
C GLY A 180 -9.92 -9.85 -11.88
N THR A 181 -10.45 -8.68 -11.51
CA THR A 181 -11.08 -7.73 -12.44
C THR A 181 -10.01 -6.88 -13.15
N ILE A 182 -8.93 -6.51 -12.47
CA ILE A 182 -7.90 -5.61 -13.01
C ILE A 182 -6.91 -6.36 -13.93
N HIS A 183 -6.43 -7.52 -13.50
CA HIS A 183 -5.38 -8.28 -14.17
C HIS A 183 -5.90 -9.52 -14.93
N ASP A 184 -7.23 -9.71 -15.04
CA ASP A 184 -7.87 -10.94 -15.56
C ASP A 184 -7.33 -12.24 -14.90
N MET A 185 -6.87 -12.14 -13.65
CA MET A 185 -6.30 -13.25 -12.90
C MET A 185 -7.37 -13.88 -12.02
N GLY A 186 -8.08 -14.88 -12.57
CA GLY A 186 -8.95 -15.76 -11.81
C GLY A 186 -10.02 -16.44 -12.67
N PRO A 187 -10.63 -17.54 -12.19
CA PRO A 187 -11.70 -18.24 -12.90
C PRO A 187 -13.03 -17.45 -12.90
N THR A 188 -13.01 -16.13 -12.68
CA THR A 188 -14.22 -15.34 -12.46
C THR A 188 -14.97 -15.12 -13.77
N LEU A 189 -15.74 -16.14 -14.18
CA LEU A 189 -16.64 -16.15 -15.34
C LEU A 189 -17.56 -14.92 -15.39
N THR A 190 -17.88 -14.31 -14.25
CA THR A 190 -18.75 -13.13 -14.15
C THR A 190 -18.16 -11.89 -14.82
N HIS A 191 -16.84 -11.67 -14.73
CA HIS A 191 -16.24 -10.50 -15.37
C HIS A 191 -16.30 -10.63 -16.90
N LYS A 192 -15.94 -11.80 -17.46
CA LYS A 192 -16.00 -12.04 -18.91
C LYS A 192 -17.43 -11.95 -19.44
N LYS A 193 -18.42 -12.42 -18.67
CA LYS A 193 -19.84 -12.23 -18.99
C LYS A 193 -20.22 -10.76 -19.04
N GLU A 194 -19.73 -9.95 -18.10
CA GLU A 194 -20.01 -8.51 -18.07
C GLU A 194 -19.33 -7.75 -19.21
N ILE A 195 -18.07 -8.08 -19.55
CA ILE A 195 -17.42 -7.56 -20.78
C ILE A 195 -18.29 -7.89 -22.00
N CYS A 196 -18.69 -9.16 -22.16
CA CYS A 196 -19.49 -9.58 -23.30
C CYS A 196 -20.85 -8.87 -23.33
N ARG A 197 -21.50 -8.68 -22.18
CA ARG A 197 -22.75 -7.91 -22.07
C ARG A 197 -22.52 -6.46 -22.52
N LEU A 198 -21.52 -5.77 -21.99
CA LEU A 198 -21.26 -4.37 -22.32
C LEU A 198 -20.89 -4.18 -23.80
N LEU A 199 -20.07 -5.07 -24.37
CA LEU A 199 -19.65 -5.00 -25.77
C LEU A 199 -20.77 -5.40 -26.74
N PHE A 200 -21.40 -6.54 -26.52
CA PHE A 200 -22.25 -7.18 -27.53
C PHE A 200 -23.75 -6.99 -27.28
N ILE A 201 -24.18 -6.68 -26.05
CA ILE A 201 -25.59 -6.44 -25.71
C ILE A 201 -25.86 -4.94 -25.59
N GLU A 202 -25.00 -4.20 -24.88
CA GLU A 202 -25.17 -2.74 -24.70
C GLU A 202 -24.45 -1.89 -25.76
N GLY A 203 -23.66 -2.50 -26.65
CA GLY A 203 -23.01 -1.82 -27.77
C GLY A 203 -21.94 -0.79 -27.36
N LYS A 204 -21.37 -0.92 -26.16
CA LYS A 204 -20.35 0.00 -25.66
C LYS A 204 -19.04 -0.21 -26.39
N THR A 205 -18.27 0.85 -26.61
CA THR A 205 -16.95 0.74 -27.24
C THR A 205 -15.96 0.06 -26.30
N VAL A 206 -14.91 -0.56 -26.85
CA VAL A 206 -13.86 -1.21 -26.05
C VAL A 206 -13.28 -0.26 -25.00
N SER A 207 -13.04 1.01 -25.34
CA SER A 207 -12.56 2.02 -24.40
C SER A 207 -13.55 2.29 -23.26
N GLN A 208 -14.85 2.36 -23.56
CA GLN A 208 -15.89 2.51 -22.54
C GLN A 208 -15.95 1.28 -21.63
N VAL A 209 -15.86 0.07 -22.19
CA VAL A 209 -15.85 -1.17 -21.41
C VAL A 209 -14.62 -1.23 -20.50
N VAL A 210 -13.44 -0.91 -21.01
CA VAL A 210 -12.19 -0.86 -20.22
C VAL A 210 -12.31 0.10 -19.04
N ASN A 211 -12.87 1.29 -19.26
CA ASN A 211 -13.13 2.25 -18.18
C ASN A 211 -14.16 1.74 -17.16
N LEU A 212 -15.24 1.11 -17.61
CA LEU A 212 -16.31 0.59 -16.75
C LEU A 212 -15.89 -0.65 -15.96
N THR A 213 -15.02 -1.47 -16.55
CA THR A 213 -14.53 -2.73 -15.97
C THR A 213 -13.21 -2.55 -15.20
N LYS A 214 -12.58 -1.39 -15.32
CA LYS A 214 -11.23 -1.09 -14.79
C LYS A 214 -10.18 -2.15 -15.18
N HIS A 215 -10.34 -2.73 -16.36
CA HIS A 215 -9.39 -3.68 -16.92
C HIS A 215 -8.10 -2.97 -17.33
N SER A 216 -6.94 -3.60 -17.08
CA SER A 216 -5.70 -3.19 -17.72
C SER A 216 -5.65 -3.75 -19.15
N THR A 217 -5.68 -2.89 -20.16
CA THR A 217 -5.33 -3.26 -21.55
C THR A 217 -3.83 -3.31 -21.68
N SER A 218 -3.22 -4.39 -21.19
CA SER A 218 -1.83 -4.69 -21.50
C SER A 218 -1.83 -5.77 -22.58
N VAL A 219 -1.68 -5.33 -23.84
CA VAL A 219 -1.11 -6.15 -24.92
C VAL A 219 0.40 -6.01 -24.84
#